data_AF-A0A920L522-F1
#
_entry.id   AF-A0A920L522-F1
#
_cell.length_a   1.000
_cell.length_b   1.000
_cell.length_c   1.000
_cell.angle_alpha   90.00
_cell.angle_beta   90.00
_cell.angle_gamma   90.00
#
_symmetry.space_group_name_H-M   'P 1'
#
loop_
_entity.id
_entity.type
_entity.pdbx_description
1 polymer ?
#
loop_
_entity_poly.entity_id
_entity_poly.type
_entity_poly.pdbx_seq_one_letter_code
_entity_poly.pdbx_strand_id
1 'polypeptide(L)'
;MINLESLEKVEKSKFGSHFTKPLYGDFCFSNIPETIKKLLGAKSSNTLPESILKGLPQKYDKIVLFYIDAFGWKSMEQHLETHPCLGV
;
A
#
# COMPACT_ATOMS: atom_id res chain seq x y z
N MET A 1 -3.82 -9.57 5.13
CA MET A 1 -4.56 -10.02 3.91
C MET A 1 -3.93 -9.41 2.65
N ILE A 2 -3.71 -10.19 1.58
CA ILE A 2 -3.10 -9.71 0.33
C ILE A 2 -4.16 -9.08 -0.59
N ASN A 3 -3.87 -7.92 -1.20
CA ASN A 3 -4.78 -7.26 -2.15
C ASN A 3 -4.67 -7.89 -3.55
N LEU A 4 -5.69 -8.63 -3.98
CA LEU A 4 -5.68 -9.34 -5.27
C LEU A 4 -5.75 -8.40 -6.49
N GLU A 5 -6.47 -7.29 -6.39
CA GLU A 5 -6.56 -6.29 -7.48
C GLU A 5 -5.18 -5.72 -7.81
N SER A 6 -4.38 -5.42 -6.78
CA SER A 6 -3.01 -4.96 -6.91
C SER A 6 -2.14 -5.97 -7.67
N LEU A 7 -2.24 -7.26 -7.34
CA LEU A 7 -1.47 -8.31 -8.01
C LEU A 7 -1.81 -8.38 -9.50
N GLU A 8 -3.11 -8.35 -9.85
CA GLU A 8 -3.54 -8.37 -11.25
C GLU A 8 -3.03 -7.17 -12.04
N LYS A 9 -3.03 -5.96 -11.45
CA LYS A 9 -2.51 -4.77 -12.12
C LYS A 9 -0.99 -4.79 -12.28
N VAL A 10 -0.26 -5.32 -11.29
CA VAL A 10 1.19 -5.49 -11.39
C VAL A 10 1.53 -6.49 -12.49
N GLU A 11 0.83 -7.61 -12.58
CA GLU A 11 1.03 -8.60 -13.66
C GLU A 11 0.79 -7.98 -15.05
N LYS A 12 -0.26 -7.17 -15.20
CA LYS A 12 -0.56 -6.44 -16.45
C LYS A 12 0.43 -5.32 -16.77
N SER A 13 1.23 -4.87 -15.81
CA SER A 13 2.22 -3.79 -15.98
C SER A 13 3.60 -4.27 -16.47
N LYS A 14 3.76 -5.58 -16.64
CA LYS A 14 4.99 -6.17 -17.20
C LYS A 14 5.18 -5.72 -18.65
N PHE A 15 6.40 -5.27 -18.94
CA PHE A 15 6.82 -4.80 -20.25
C PHE A 15 8.01 -5.64 -20.71
N GLY A 16 7.77 -6.51 -21.70
CA GLY A 16 8.75 -7.52 -22.11
C GLY A 16 8.99 -8.57 -21.02
N SER A 17 10.16 -9.21 -21.04
CA SER A 17 10.53 -10.31 -20.13
C SER A 17 11.18 -9.86 -18.82
N HIS A 18 11.65 -8.61 -18.73
CA HIS A 18 12.53 -8.17 -17.63
C HIS A 18 12.10 -6.88 -16.93
N PHE A 19 11.12 -6.15 -17.46
CA PHE A 19 10.72 -4.87 -16.89
C PHE A 19 9.28 -4.92 -16.39
N THR A 20 9.05 -4.23 -15.27
CA THR A 20 7.72 -3.97 -14.73
C THR A 20 7.58 -2.47 -14.62
N LYS A 21 6.58 -1.90 -15.27
CA LYS A 21 6.34 -0.45 -15.24
C LYS A 21 5.70 -0.08 -13.89
N PRO A 22 6.23 0.90 -13.15
CA PRO A 22 5.56 1.39 -11.95
C PRO A 22 4.17 1.92 -12.26
N LEU A 23 3.21 1.56 -11.41
CA LEU A 23 1.81 1.95 -11.52
C LEU A 23 1.57 3.35 -10.91
N TYR A 24 2.25 4.40 -11.41
CA TYR A 24 2.22 5.75 -10.80
C TYR A 24 0.81 6.35 -10.64
N GLY A 25 -0.15 5.96 -11.48
CA GLY A 25 -1.54 6.40 -11.36
C GLY A 25 -2.43 5.51 -10.48
N ASP A 26 -1.88 4.49 -9.81
CA ASP A 26 -2.64 3.39 -9.22
C ASP A 26 -1.95 2.82 -7.96
N PHE A 27 -1.85 1.50 -7.80
CA PHE A 27 -1.14 0.79 -6.72
C PHE A 27 0.39 1.01 -6.73
N CYS A 28 0.85 2.24 -6.49
CA CYS A 28 2.27 2.57 -6.31
C CYS A 28 2.50 3.27 -4.98
N PHE A 29 3.61 2.94 -4.31
CA PHE A 29 4.02 3.56 -3.05
C PHE A 29 4.18 5.08 -3.14
N SER A 30 4.47 5.61 -4.34
CA SER A 30 4.52 7.06 -4.58
C SER A 30 3.22 7.79 -4.23
N ASN A 31 2.10 7.06 -4.17
CA ASN A 31 0.77 7.63 -3.97
C ASN A 31 0.36 7.66 -2.49
N ILE A 32 1.17 7.06 -1.58
CA ILE A 32 0.93 7.09 -0.13
C ILE A 32 0.85 8.53 0.42
N PRO A 33 1.78 9.45 0.11
CA PRO A 33 1.73 10.81 0.67
C PRO A 33 0.45 11.56 0.30
N GLU A 34 0.00 11.43 -0.95
CA GLU A 34 -1.25 12.07 -1.41
C GLU A 34 -2.48 11.42 -0.79
N THR A 35 -2.48 10.10 -0.58
CA THR A 35 -3.53 9.42 0.19
C THR A 35 -3.60 9.94 1.63
N ILE A 36 -2.47 10.11 2.31
CA ILE A 36 -2.43 10.64 3.68
C ILE A 36 -2.99 12.06 3.71
N LYS A 37 -2.63 12.92 2.76
CA LYS A 37 -3.19 14.27 2.63
C LYS A 37 -4.71 14.24 2.47
N LYS A 38 -5.23 13.40 1.56
CA LYS A 38 -6.68 13.19 1.36
C LYS A 38 -7.37 12.83 2.66
N LEU A 39 -6.81 11.85 3.38
CA LEU A 39 -7.37 11.32 4.62
C LEU A 39 -7.34 12.33 5.78
N LEU A 40 -6.41 13.29 5.77
CA LEU A 40 -6.39 14.44 6.70
C LEU A 40 -7.29 15.61 6.24
N GLY A 41 -8.02 15.45 5.13
CA GLY A 41 -8.94 16.45 4.58
C GLY A 41 -8.28 17.55 3.73
N ALA A 42 -7.02 17.38 3.32
CA ALA A 42 -6.36 18.29 2.40
C ALA A 42 -6.71 17.97 0.93
N LYS A 43 -6.56 18.96 0.05
CA LYS A 43 -6.62 18.72 -1.40
C LYS A 43 -5.43 17.84 -1.81
N SER A 44 -5.70 16.82 -2.61
CA SER A 44 -4.72 15.85 -3.09
C SER A 44 -5.04 15.42 -4.51
N SER A 45 -4.04 14.97 -5.25
CA SER A 45 -4.20 14.32 -6.55
C SER A 45 -3.36 13.04 -6.59
N ASN A 46 -3.75 12.07 -7.42
CA ASN A 46 -3.03 10.79 -7.55
C ASN A 46 -2.88 10.03 -6.22
N THR A 47 -4.00 9.75 -5.56
CA THR A 47 -4.03 8.89 -4.37
C THR A 47 -4.05 7.42 -4.76
N LEU A 48 -3.73 6.55 -3.80
CA LEU A 48 -4.05 5.12 -3.91
C LEU A 48 -5.54 4.89 -4.20
N PRO A 49 -5.89 3.77 -4.86
CA PRO A 49 -7.27 3.38 -5.10
C PRO A 49 -8.12 3.33 -3.82
N GLU A 50 -9.36 3.81 -3.91
CA GLU A 50 -10.30 3.79 -2.76
C GLU A 50 -10.64 2.35 -2.32
N SER A 51 -10.49 1.37 -3.21
CA SER A 51 -10.70 -0.05 -2.90
C SER A 51 -9.81 -0.55 -1.76
N ILE A 52 -8.63 0.07 -1.55
CA ILE A 52 -7.72 -0.29 -0.45
C ILE A 52 -8.31 0.06 0.92
N LEU A 53 -9.09 1.14 1.00
CA LEU A 53 -9.66 1.64 2.25
C LEU A 53 -11.16 1.32 2.37
N LYS A 54 -11.66 0.39 1.55
CA LYS A 54 -13.07 0.03 1.54
C LYS A 54 -13.49 -0.51 2.91
N GLY A 55 -14.55 0.07 3.47
CA GLY A 55 -15.04 -0.29 4.80
C GLY A 55 -14.35 0.45 5.95
N LEU A 56 -13.38 1.33 5.67
CA LEU A 56 -12.74 2.18 6.66
C LEU A 56 -13.23 3.64 6.55
N PRO A 57 -13.11 4.43 7.63
CA PRO A 57 -13.33 5.88 7.59
C PRO A 57 -12.51 6.54 6.49
N GLN A 58 -13.07 7.58 5.88
CA GLN A 58 -12.43 8.36 4.81
C GLN A 58 -11.80 9.67 5.31
N LYS A 59 -11.84 9.93 6.63
CA LYS A 59 -11.25 11.09 7.28
C LYS A 59 -10.72 10.70 8.66
N TYR A 60 -9.53 11.18 9.00
CA TYR A 60 -8.87 10.94 10.27
C TYR A 60 -8.26 12.23 10.82
N ASP A 61 -8.20 12.33 12.15
CA ASP A 61 -7.52 13.46 12.81
C ASP A 61 -6.01 13.22 12.97
N LYS A 62 -5.57 11.95 12.94
CA LYS A 62 -4.18 11.55 13.09
C LYS A 62 -3.90 10.30 12.27
N ILE A 63 -2.76 10.30 11.57
CA ILE A 63 -2.28 9.18 10.78
C ILE A 63 -0.83 8.90 11.17
N VAL A 64 -0.50 7.64 11.43
CA VAL A 64 0.86 7.17 11.68
C VAL A 64 1.24 6.23 10.54
N LEU A 65 2.33 6.54 9.83
CA LEU A 65 2.86 5.71 8.74
C LEU A 65 4.08 4.94 9.24
N PHE A 66 4.03 3.61 9.12
CA PHE A 66 5.20 2.76 9.25
C PHE A 66 5.65 2.37 7.84
N TYR A 67 6.83 2.86 7.45
CA TYR A 67 7.49 2.45 6.21
C TYR A 67 8.71 1.62 6.58
N ILE A 68 8.63 0.32 6.31
CA ILE A 68 9.68 -0.64 6.64
C ILE A 68 10.24 -1.15 5.31
N ASP A 69 11.37 -0.60 4.89
CA ASP A 69 12.07 -1.04 3.69
C ASP A 69 12.96 -2.25 3.98
N ALA A 70 13.16 -3.10 2.98
CA ALA A 70 13.99 -4.31 3.02
C ALA A 70 13.64 -5.33 4.12
N PHE A 71 12.47 -5.24 4.75
CA PHE A 71 11.99 -6.24 5.71
C PHE A 71 11.36 -7.42 4.98
N GLY A 72 12.22 -8.37 4.60
CA GLY A 72 11.83 -9.53 3.80
C GLY A 72 10.83 -10.45 4.51
N TRP A 73 10.03 -11.16 3.71
CA TRP A 73 8.98 -12.07 4.20
C TRP A 73 9.48 -13.10 5.23
N LYS A 74 10.65 -13.70 5.02
CA LYS A 74 11.26 -14.66 5.97
C LYS A 74 11.52 -14.04 7.35
N SER A 75 11.90 -12.77 7.39
CA SER A 75 12.09 -12.06 8.65
C SER A 75 10.74 -11.81 9.31
N MET A 76 9.71 -11.45 8.54
CA MET A 76 8.36 -11.28 9.07
C MET A 76 7.82 -12.57 9.70
N GLU A 77 7.92 -13.70 9.00
CA GLU A 77 7.46 -15.01 9.49
C GLU A 77 8.00 -15.36 10.89
N GLN A 78 9.29 -15.11 11.13
CA GLN A 78 9.93 -15.37 12.44
C GLN A 78 9.35 -14.51 13.57
N HIS A 79 8.83 -13.32 13.26
CA HIS A 79 8.33 -12.38 14.25
C HIS A 79 6.80 -12.46 14.43
N LEU A 80 6.07 -13.09 13.49
CA LEU A 80 4.61 -13.22 13.56
C LEU A 80 4.12 -13.91 14.84
N GLU A 81 4.84 -14.92 15.33
CA GLU A 81 4.44 -15.69 16.52
C GLU A 81 4.69 -14.94 17.83
N THR A 82 5.69 -14.06 17.86
CA THR A 82 6.15 -13.39 19.09
C THR A 82 5.66 -11.95 19.20
N HIS A 83 5.24 -11.34 18.09
CA HIS A 83 4.78 -9.96 18.02
C HIS A 83 3.37 -9.90 17.43
N PRO A 84 2.31 -9.94 18.27
CA PRO A 84 0.92 -9.99 17.82
C PRO A 84 0.51 -8.84 16.90
N CYS A 85 1.19 -7.69 17.01
CA CYS A 85 0.94 -6.53 16.16
C CYS A 85 1.36 -6.70 14.68
N LEU A 86 2.14 -7.74 14.35
CA LEU A 86 2.56 -8.05 12.98
C LEU A 86 1.66 -9.08 12.27
N GLY A 87 0.84 -9.84 13.02
CA GLY A 87 0.04 -10.96 12.52
C GLY A 87 -1.45 -10.70 12.38
N VAL A 88 -1.83 -9.59 11.72
CA VAL A 88 -3.22 -9.15 11.53
C VAL A 88 -3.81 -9.57 10.17
#